data_AF-A0A4R0SZZ1-F1
#
_entry.id   AF-A0A4R0SZZ1-F1
#
_cell.length_a   1.000
_cell.length_b   1.000
_cell.length_c   1.000
_cell.angle_alpha   90.00
_cell.angle_beta   90.00
_cell.angle_gamma   90.00
#
_symmetry.space_group_name_H-M   'P 1'
#
loop_
_entity.id
_entity.type
_entity.pdbx_description
1 polymer ?
#
loop_
_entity_poly.entity_id
_entity_poly.type
_entity_poly.pdbx_seq_one_letter_code
_entity_poly.pdbx_strand_id
1 'polypeptide(L)'
;MQCMSINDWFEKITGGESYNAVAKKAGVQASSIWRQLPDRLSEKNAVAIARAYGRPAIEPLIIMGLLTDDDIKAIKSQDALRDASDDELMAELGRRIKASSEDPKWQQPPKVE
;
A
#
# COMPACT_ATOMS: atom_id res chain seq x y z
N MET A 1 12.69 1.17 -7.49
CA MET A 1 11.87 1.67 -6.36
C MET A 1 12.83 2.37 -5.42
N GLN A 2 12.69 3.67 -5.22
CA GLN A 2 13.58 4.40 -4.31
C GLN A 2 13.28 3.90 -2.89
N CYS A 3 14.22 3.21 -2.24
CA CYS A 3 14.03 2.72 -0.87
C CYS A 3 14.03 3.90 0.09
N MET A 4 12.87 4.52 0.27
CA MET A 4 12.60 5.50 1.32
C MET A 4 12.82 4.83 2.68
N SER A 5 13.49 5.49 3.63
CA SER A 5 13.64 4.94 4.98
C SER A 5 12.34 5.07 5.78
N ILE A 6 12.22 4.34 6.89
CA ILE A 6 11.05 4.48 7.78
C ILE A 6 10.97 5.87 8.42
N ASN A 7 12.11 6.54 8.62
CA ASN A 7 12.14 7.92 9.10
C ASN A 7 11.61 8.90 8.05
N ASP A 8 12.07 8.79 6.81
CA ASP A 8 11.60 9.64 5.71
C ASP A 8 10.10 9.46 5.47
N TRP A 9 9.62 8.22 5.55
CA TRP A 9 8.20 7.92 5.50
C TRP A 9 7.43 8.61 6.63
N PHE A 10 7.92 8.47 7.87
CA PHE A 10 7.30 9.08 9.04
C PHE A 10 7.22 10.60 8.88
N GLU A 11 8.32 11.28 8.54
CA GLU A 11 8.36 12.73 8.35
C GLU A 11 7.39 13.17 7.24
N LYS A 12 7.37 12.44 6.12
CA LYS A 12 6.49 12.73 4.98
C LYS A 12 5.02 12.65 5.34
N ILE A 13 4.58 11.61 6.04
CA ILE A 13 3.15 11.43 6.34
C ILE A 13 2.68 12.31 7.50
N THR A 14 3.58 12.66 8.41
CA THR A 14 3.28 13.51 9.58
C THR A 14 3.46 14.99 9.29
N GLY A 15 4.10 15.36 8.18
CA GLY A 15 4.39 16.76 7.86
C GLY A 15 5.31 17.44 8.89
N GLY A 16 6.13 16.65 9.59
CA GLY A 16 7.01 17.16 10.67
C GLY A 16 6.30 17.47 11.99
N GLU A 17 5.08 16.96 12.21
CA GLU A 17 4.42 17.04 13.53
C GLU A 17 5.32 16.47 14.65
N SER A 18 5.30 17.10 15.83
CA SER A 18 6.07 16.60 16.99
C SER A 18 5.65 15.17 17.36
N TYR A 19 6.59 14.34 17.86
CA TYR A 19 6.28 12.96 18.26
C TYR A 19 5.14 12.85 19.28
N ASN A 20 4.95 13.85 20.15
CA ASN A 20 3.81 13.90 21.08
C ASN A 20 2.47 14.07 20.36
N ALA A 21 2.41 14.94 19.34
CA ALA A 21 1.21 15.13 18.53
C ALA A 21 0.89 13.86 17.73
N VAL A 22 1.90 13.28 17.08
CA VAL A 22 1.76 12.01 16.36
C VAL A 22 1.29 10.89 17.29
N ALA A 23 1.92 10.74 18.46
CA ALA A 23 1.57 9.72 19.44
C ALA A 23 0.12 9.84 19.92
N LYS A 24 -0.32 11.07 20.25
CA LYS A 24 -1.69 11.35 20.66
C LYS A 24 -2.68 10.99 19.55
N LYS A 25 -2.42 11.39 18.31
CA LYS A 25 -3.27 11.14 17.15
C LYS A 25 -3.35 9.65 16.81
N ALA A 26 -2.25 8.92 16.94
CA ALA A 26 -2.15 7.49 16.65
C ALA A 26 -2.51 6.57 17.83
N GLY A 27 -2.75 7.11 19.02
CA GLY A 27 -3.05 6.32 20.22
C GLY A 27 -1.87 5.43 20.67
N VAL A 28 -0.63 5.91 20.48
CA VAL A 28 0.60 5.20 20.89
C VAL A 28 1.39 6.00 21.92
N GLN A 29 2.44 5.42 22.50
CA GLN A 29 3.29 6.11 23.47
C GLN A 29 4.39 6.92 22.76
N ALA A 30 4.49 8.22 23.06
CA ALA A 30 5.49 9.11 22.45
C ALA A 30 6.93 8.68 22.74
N SER A 31 7.21 8.18 23.96
CA SER A 31 8.52 7.62 24.33
C SER A 31 8.93 6.44 23.47
N SER A 32 7.96 5.69 22.94
CA SER A 32 8.20 4.58 22.01
C SER A 32 8.69 5.11 20.66
N ILE A 33 8.03 6.15 20.13
CA ILE A 33 8.44 6.80 18.88
C ILE A 33 9.85 7.39 19.02
N TRP A 34 10.10 8.16 20.10
CA TRP A 34 11.41 8.75 20.39
C TRP A 34 12.57 7.76 20.43
N ARG A 35 12.34 6.57 20.98
CA ARG A 35 13.37 5.53 21.12
C ARG A 35 13.58 4.71 19.84
N GLN A 36 12.58 4.68 18.97
CA GLN A 36 12.59 3.84 17.78
C GLN A 36 13.15 4.60 16.57
N LEU A 37 12.68 5.83 16.35
CA LEU A 37 13.14 6.66 15.25
C LEU A 37 14.49 7.34 15.56
N PRO A 38 15.33 7.58 14.54
CA PRO A 38 15.07 7.38 13.10
C PRO A 38 15.27 5.92 12.62
N ASP A 39 15.90 5.07 13.44
CA ASP A 39 16.44 3.78 12.97
C ASP A 39 15.37 2.75 12.60
N ARG A 40 14.29 2.69 13.38
CA ARG A 40 13.23 1.70 13.20
C ARG A 40 11.90 2.22 13.71
N LEU A 41 10.82 1.48 13.41
CA LEU A 41 9.54 1.65 14.06
C LEU A 41 8.97 0.25 14.29
N SER A 42 8.31 -0.03 15.42
CA SER A 42 7.64 -1.32 15.54
C SER A 42 6.44 -1.40 14.60
N GLU A 43 6.11 -2.60 14.14
CA GLU A 43 5.01 -2.88 13.21
C GLU A 43 3.70 -2.31 13.73
N LYS A 44 3.46 -2.54 15.03
CA LYS A 44 2.28 -2.01 15.74
C LYS A 44 2.20 -0.48 15.67
N ASN A 45 3.31 0.20 15.94
CA ASN A 45 3.33 1.67 15.92
C ASN A 45 3.20 2.20 14.49
N ALA A 46 3.88 1.57 13.54
CA ALA A 46 3.84 1.95 12.14
C ALA A 46 2.43 1.84 11.55
N VAL A 47 1.75 0.72 11.80
CA VAL A 47 0.35 0.51 11.38
C VAL A 47 -0.61 1.50 12.06
N ALA A 48 -0.44 1.75 13.36
CA ALA A 48 -1.26 2.71 14.09
C ALA A 48 -1.11 4.13 13.53
N ILE A 49 0.13 4.56 13.30
CA ILE A 49 0.44 5.87 12.73
C ILE A 49 -0.08 5.98 11.30
N ALA A 50 0.12 4.98 10.44
CA ALA A 50 -0.40 4.97 9.07
C ALA A 50 -1.91 5.22 9.05
N ARG A 51 -2.67 4.46 9.84
CA ARG A 51 -4.13 4.61 9.94
C ARG A 51 -4.56 5.98 10.45
N ALA A 52 -3.87 6.50 11.46
CA ALA A 52 -4.17 7.82 12.04
C ALA A 52 -3.96 8.99 11.06
N TYR A 53 -3.18 8.77 10.00
CA TYR A 53 -2.94 9.73 8.93
C TYR A 53 -3.63 9.34 7.60
N GLY A 54 -4.57 8.39 7.64
CA GLY A 54 -5.34 7.99 6.45
C GLY A 54 -4.51 7.28 5.39
N ARG A 55 -3.37 6.70 5.77
CA ARG A 55 -2.48 5.94 4.89
C ARG A 55 -2.78 4.44 4.98
N PRO A 56 -2.58 3.68 3.88
CA PRO A 56 -2.68 2.23 3.92
C PRO A 56 -1.69 1.62 4.92
N ALA A 57 -2.18 0.74 5.81
CA ALA A 57 -1.35 0.08 6.83
C ALA A 57 -0.21 -0.78 6.24
N ILE A 58 -0.34 -1.18 4.97
CA ILE A 58 0.64 -1.97 4.24
C ILE A 58 1.89 -1.16 3.86
N GLU A 59 1.74 0.17 3.67
CA GLU A 59 2.81 1.05 3.21
C GLU A 59 4.07 0.98 4.10
N PRO A 60 4.00 1.22 5.42
CA PRO A 60 5.19 1.12 6.26
C PRO A 60 5.76 -0.29 6.36
N LEU A 61 4.93 -1.33 6.24
CA LEU A 61 5.39 -2.72 6.33
C LEU A 61 6.27 -3.11 5.13
N ILE A 62 5.95 -2.59 3.94
CA ILE A 62 6.80 -2.73 2.75
C ILE A 62 8.11 -1.98 2.94
N ILE A 63 8.05 -0.75 3.44
CA ILE A 63 9.23 0.09 3.70
C ILE A 63 10.17 -0.56 4.72
N MET A 64 9.61 -1.21 5.74
CA MET A 64 10.35 -1.98 6.74
C MET A 64 10.88 -3.32 6.21
N GLY A 65 10.56 -3.69 4.96
CA GLY A 65 10.97 -4.95 4.34
C GLY A 65 10.25 -6.19 4.89
N LEU A 66 9.14 -5.99 5.62
CA LEU A 66 8.34 -7.09 6.18
C LEU A 66 7.33 -7.66 5.19
N LEU A 67 6.97 -6.87 4.17
CA LEU A 67 6.14 -7.30 3.06
C LEU A 67 6.86 -7.02 1.75
N THR A 68 6.74 -7.97 0.84
CA THR A 68 7.32 -7.95 -0.49
C THR A 68 6.24 -7.68 -1.54
N ASP A 69 6.67 -7.36 -2.76
CA ASP A 69 5.74 -7.23 -3.90
C ASP A 69 4.97 -8.54 -4.16
N ASP A 70 5.55 -9.69 -3.83
CA ASP A 70 4.90 -10.99 -4.02
C ASP A 70 3.79 -11.24 -3.01
N ASP A 71 3.96 -10.79 -1.75
CA ASP A 71 2.88 -10.80 -0.75
C ASP A 71 1.67 -9.98 -1.22
N ILE A 72 1.93 -8.84 -1.85
CA ILE A 72 0.88 -7.96 -2.39
C ILE A 72 0.19 -8.62 -3.60
N LYS A 73 0.96 -9.23 -4.51
CA LYS A 73 0.40 -9.90 -5.70
C LYS A 73 -0.48 -11.08 -5.33
N ALA A 74 -0.10 -11.86 -4.32
CA ALA A 74 -0.89 -12.99 -3.84
C ALA A 74 -2.31 -12.54 -3.42
N ILE A 75 -2.42 -11.42 -2.70
CA ILE A 75 -3.68 -10.87 -2.20
C ILE A 75 -4.52 -10.22 -3.32
N LYS A 76 -3.89 -9.55 -4.28
CA LYS A 76 -4.59 -8.81 -5.36
C LYS A 76 -5.34 -9.69 -6.36
N SER A 77 -5.05 -10.99 -6.42
CA SER A 77 -5.39 -11.82 -7.57
C SER A 77 -6.86 -12.28 -7.67
N GLN A 78 -7.67 -12.15 -6.60
CA GLN A 78 -9.04 -12.71 -6.62
C GLN A 78 -10.17 -11.67 -6.51
N ASP A 79 -10.05 -10.65 -5.65
CA ASP A 79 -11.16 -9.71 -5.42
C ASP A 79 -11.06 -8.43 -6.26
N ALA A 80 -9.87 -8.02 -6.70
CA ALA A 80 -9.67 -6.75 -7.38
C ALA A 80 -10.42 -6.62 -8.72
N LEU A 81 -10.64 -7.73 -9.45
CA LEU A 81 -11.46 -7.71 -10.67
C LEU A 81 -12.96 -7.65 -10.37
N ARG A 82 -13.40 -8.17 -9.22
CA ARG A 82 -14.81 -8.14 -8.79
C ARG A 82 -15.20 -6.78 -8.23
N ASP A 83 -14.27 -6.11 -7.56
CA ASP A 83 -14.50 -4.81 -6.92
C ASP A 83 -14.27 -3.62 -7.85
N ALA A 84 -13.71 -3.84 -9.05
CA ALA A 84 -13.49 -2.79 -10.04
C ALA A 84 -14.82 -2.26 -10.59
N SER A 85 -14.91 -0.94 -10.78
CA SER A 85 -16.04 -0.32 -11.47
C SER A 85 -16.07 -0.69 -12.96
N ASP A 86 -17.25 -0.58 -13.58
CA ASP A 86 -17.41 -0.82 -15.02
C ASP A 86 -16.44 0.05 -15.86
N ASP A 87 -16.23 1.31 -15.48
CA ASP A 87 -15.30 2.22 -16.15
C ASP A 87 -13.84 1.73 -16.05
N GLU A 88 -13.42 1.26 -14.87
CA GLU A 88 -12.08 0.70 -14.66
C GLU A 88 -11.89 -0.60 -15.45
N LEU A 89 -12.92 -1.46 -15.48
CA LEU A 89 -12.92 -2.69 -16.26
C LEU A 89 -12.81 -2.40 -17.76
N MET A 90 -13.60 -1.46 -18.28
CA MET A 90 -13.57 -1.09 -19.69
C MET A 90 -12.25 -0.43 -20.09
N ALA A 91 -11.68 0.42 -19.23
CA ALA A 91 -10.37 1.01 -19.45
C ALA A 91 -9.25 -0.06 -19.50
N GLU A 92 -9.25 -1.00 -18.55
CA GLU A 92 -8.26 -2.08 -18.51
C GLU A 92 -8.42 -3.05 -19.69
N LEU A 93 -9.66 -3.38 -20.08
CA LEU A 93 -9.94 -4.18 -21.27
C LEU A 93 -9.41 -3.50 -22.54
N GLY A 94 -9.70 -2.20 -22.72
CA GLY A 94 -9.18 -1.42 -23.85
C GLY A 94 -7.65 -1.42 -23.90
N ARG A 95 -6.99 -1.26 -22.75
CA ARG A 95 -5.53 -1.34 -22.64
C ARG A 95 -5.00 -2.71 -23.07
N ARG A 96 -5.62 -3.80 -22.63
CA ARG A 96 -5.22 -5.18 -22.99
C ARG A 96 -5.44 -5.48 -24.47
N ILE A 97 -6.56 -5.04 -25.04
CA ILE A 97 -6.85 -5.19 -26.46
C ILE A 97 -5.78 -4.49 -27.30
N LYS A 98 -5.44 -3.24 -26.95
CA LYS A 98 -4.35 -2.51 -27.62
C LYS A 98 -3.00 -3.21 -27.49
N ALA A 99 -2.71 -3.81 -26.34
CA ALA A 99 -1.45 -4.52 -26.09
C ALA A 99 -1.38 -5.90 -26.80
N SER A 100 -2.53 -6.53 -27.07
CA SER A 100 -2.64 -7.84 -27.75
C SER A 100 -3.10 -7.72 -29.20
N SER A 101 -2.97 -6.55 -29.83
CA SER A 101 -3.46 -6.31 -31.20
C SER A 101 -2.78 -7.19 -32.25
N GLU A 102 -1.58 -7.71 -31.96
CA GLU A 102 -0.83 -8.59 -32.84
C GLU A 102 -1.17 -10.09 -32.66
N ASP A 103 -1.76 -10.48 -31.51
CA ASP A 103 -2.18 -11.86 -31.20
C ASP A 103 -3.42 -11.86 -30.27
N PRO A 104 -4.65 -11.74 -30.83
CA PRO A 104 -5.86 -11.58 -30.04
C PRO A 104 -6.28 -12.91 -29.37
N LYS A 105 -6.16 -13.00 -28.04
CA LYS A 105 -6.51 -14.21 -27.25
C LYS A 105 -7.99 -14.36 -26.89
N TRP A 106 -8.83 -13.39 -27.28
CA TRP A 106 -10.26 -13.30 -26.91
C TRP A 106 -11.22 -13.89 -27.94
N GLN A 107 -10.70 -14.65 -28.92
CA GLN A 107 -11.51 -15.17 -30.03
C GLN A 107 -12.51 -16.27 -29.63
N GLN A 108 -12.47 -16.71 -28.37
CA GLN A 108 -13.42 -17.65 -27.81
C GLN A 108 -14.16 -17.00 -26.64
N PRO A 109 -15.48 -17.22 -26.52
CA PRO A 109 -16.24 -16.70 -25.40
C PRO A 109 -15.65 -17.23 -24.08
N PRO A 110 -15.45 -16.38 -23.06
CA PRO A 110 -14.96 -16.82 -21.77
C PRO A 110 -15.93 -17.84 -21.18
N LYS A 111 -15.40 -18.91 -20.58
CA LYS A 111 -16.21 -19.84 -19.79
C LYS A 111 -16.62 -19.10 -18.52
N VAL A 112 -17.89 -18.74 -18.44
CA VAL A 112 -18.51 -18.21 -17.22
C VAL A 112 -19.23 -19.39 -16.59
N GLU A 113 -18.72 -19.89 -15.46
CA GLU A 113 -19.39 -20.86 -14.60
C GLU A 113 -20.15 -20.14 -13.49
#